data_AF-A0A919VQJ2-F1
#
_entry.id   AF-A0A919VQJ2-F1
#
_cell.length_a   1.000
_cell.length_b   1.000
_cell.length_c   1.000
_cell.angle_alpha   90.00
_cell.angle_beta   90.00
_cell.angle_gamma   90.00
#
_symmetry.space_group_name_H-M   'P 1'
#
loop_
_entity.id
_entity.type
_entity.pdbx_description
1 polymer ?
#
loop_
_entity_poly.entity_id
_entity_poly.type
_entity_poly.pdbx_seq_one_letter_code
_entity_poly.pdbx_strand_id
1 'polypeptide(L)'
;MAIVLPLLLLIVLGIIEFGIGWNRQLNLTEAAHEGARVAALNGDQAAVAQTVNRILGVSADNTQVDMSVSACALDGTDDNATVDLTLFYDSPTGLGSLMASFGGRNVTSFELHATGVMPCVG
;
A
#
# COMPACT_ATOMS: atom_id res chain seq x y z
N MET A 1 35.91 -19.96 -5.63
CA MET A 1 34.82 -19.56 -4.72
C MET A 1 34.24 -18.22 -5.19
N ALA A 2 33.45 -18.19 -6.25
CA ALA A 2 32.88 -16.94 -6.79
C ALA A 2 31.34 -16.85 -6.65
N ILE A 3 30.68 -17.98 -6.34
CA ILE A 3 29.22 -18.09 -6.19
C ILE A 3 28.71 -17.65 -4.81
N VAL A 4 29.58 -17.65 -3.80
CA VAL A 4 29.16 -17.31 -2.42
C VAL A 4 28.79 -15.84 -2.30
N LEU A 5 29.58 -14.95 -2.92
CA LEU A 5 29.33 -13.50 -2.91
C LEU A 5 27.96 -13.11 -3.52
N PRO A 6 27.59 -13.53 -4.76
CA PRO A 6 26.31 -13.17 -5.34
C PRO A 6 25.13 -13.79 -4.60
N LEU A 7 25.30 -15.01 -4.04
CA LEU A 7 24.26 -15.64 -3.24
C LEU A 7 23.99 -14.86 -1.93
N LEU A 8 25.06 -14.41 -1.26
CA LEU A 8 24.94 -13.66 -0.02
C LEU A 8 24.31 -12.27 -0.26
N LEU A 9 24.66 -11.60 -1.36
CA LEU A 9 24.04 -10.34 -1.77
C LEU A 9 22.53 -10.49 -2.04
N LEU A 10 22.11 -11.54 -2.74
CA LEU A 10 20.68 -11.79 -2.98
C LEU A 10 19.91 -11.97 -1.68
N ILE A 11 20.46 -12.72 -0.73
CA ILE A 11 19.83 -12.95 0.58
C ILE A 11 19.72 -11.63 1.36
N VAL A 12 20.80 -10.85 1.45
CA VAL A 12 20.81 -9.60 2.20
C VAL A 12 19.86 -8.57 1.60
N LEU A 13 19.92 -8.38 0.28
CA LEU A 13 18.99 -7.46 -0.40
C LEU A 13 17.54 -7.93 -0.20
N GLY A 14 17.28 -9.24 -0.25
CA GLY A 14 15.93 -9.78 -0.05
C GLY A 14 15.39 -9.50 1.34
N ILE A 15 16.22 -9.59 2.37
CA ILE A 15 15.84 -9.26 3.76
C ILE A 15 15.54 -7.76 3.91
N ILE A 16 16.37 -6.90 3.30
CA ILE A 16 16.16 -5.44 3.35
C ILE A 16 14.85 -5.08 2.65
N GLU A 17 14.62 -5.62 1.46
CA GLU A 17 13.41 -5.39 0.67
C GLU A 17 12.16 -5.83 1.42
N PHE A 18 12.21 -6.99 2.07
CA PHE A 18 11.12 -7.48 2.93
C PHE A 18 10.84 -6.51 4.09
N GLY A 19 11.88 -5.99 4.75
CA GLY A 19 11.73 -5.03 5.84
C GLY A 19 11.04 -3.74 5.41
N ILE A 20 11.40 -3.22 4.23
CA ILE A 20 10.78 -2.01 3.65
C ILE A 20 9.33 -2.29 3.25
N GLY A 21 9.07 -3.42 2.58
CA GLY A 21 7.72 -3.83 2.17
C GLY A 21 6.78 -3.97 3.36
N TRP A 22 7.25 -4.56 4.47
CA TRP A 22 6.46 -4.69 5.70
C TRP A 22 6.09 -3.35 6.32
N ASN A 23 7.03 -2.40 6.37
CA ASN A 23 6.75 -1.06 6.87
C ASN A 23 5.66 -0.36 6.04
N ARG A 24 5.72 -0.49 4.71
CA ARG A 24 4.68 0.04 3.81
C ARG A 24 3.32 -0.62 4.04
N GLN A 25 3.27 -1.95 4.21
CA GLN A 25 2.03 -2.66 4.53
C GLN A 25 1.38 -2.15 5.83
N LEU A 26 2.21 -1.89 6.85
CA LEU A 26 1.72 -1.36 8.12
C LEU A 26 1.10 0.04 7.93
N ASN A 27 1.81 0.95 7.26
CA ASN A 27 1.30 2.30 6.99
C ASN A 27 0.04 2.28 6.10
N LEU A 28 -0.05 1.37 5.12
CA LEU A 28 -1.24 1.19 4.28
C LEU A 28 -2.45 0.72 5.08
N THR A 29 -2.24 -0.22 6.01
CA THR A 29 -3.32 -0.72 6.85
C THR A 29 -3.82 0.38 7.79
N GLU A 30 -2.92 1.14 8.39
CA GLU A 30 -3.27 2.32 9.20
C GLU A 30 -4.04 3.37 8.38
N ALA A 31 -3.58 3.66 7.16
CA ALA A 31 -4.24 4.59 6.27
C ALA A 31 -5.63 4.12 5.84
N ALA A 32 -5.82 2.81 5.57
CA ALA A 32 -7.10 2.25 5.19
C ALA A 32 -8.13 2.38 6.33
N HIS A 33 -7.73 2.08 7.58
CA HIS A 33 -8.61 2.21 8.74
C HIS A 33 -8.97 3.66 9.06
N GLU A 34 -8.01 4.58 9.00
CA GLU A 34 -8.30 6.00 9.25
C GLU A 34 -9.13 6.61 8.10
N GLY A 35 -8.88 6.19 6.86
CA GLY A 35 -9.73 6.52 5.71
C GLY A 35 -11.16 6.02 5.89
N ALA A 36 -11.34 4.77 6.34
CA ALA A 36 -12.66 4.19 6.62
C ALA A 36 -13.38 4.92 7.75
N ARG A 37 -12.66 5.41 8.77
CA ARG A 37 -13.23 6.26 9.82
C ARG A 37 -13.77 7.57 9.25
N VAL A 38 -13.01 8.23 8.39
CA VAL A 38 -13.46 9.49 7.75
C VAL A 38 -14.67 9.22 6.85
N ALA A 39 -14.67 8.12 6.11
CA ALA A 39 -15.81 7.70 5.29
C ALA A 39 -17.06 7.38 6.13
N ALA A 40 -16.89 6.75 7.31
CA ALA A 40 -17.98 6.44 8.24
C ALA A 40 -18.64 7.69 8.86
N LEU A 41 -17.94 8.82 8.89
CA LEU A 41 -18.42 10.11 9.38
C LEU A 41 -19.06 10.97 8.28
N ASN A 42 -19.52 10.36 7.18
CA ASN A 42 -20.02 11.04 5.98
C ASN A 42 -18.99 11.99 5.33
N GLY A 43 -17.70 11.66 5.46
CA GLY A 43 -16.63 12.38 4.76
C GLY A 43 -16.70 12.12 3.25
N ASP A 44 -16.55 13.18 2.45
CA ASP A 44 -16.43 13.07 0.99
C ASP A 44 -15.13 12.36 0.58
N GLN A 45 -15.10 11.81 -0.63
CA GLN A 45 -13.94 11.09 -1.19
C GLN A 45 -12.66 11.93 -1.13
N ALA A 46 -12.76 13.25 -1.31
CA ALA A 46 -11.62 14.15 -1.19
C ALA A 46 -11.02 14.20 0.24
N ALA A 47 -11.86 14.14 1.28
CA ALA A 47 -11.42 14.16 2.67
C ALA A 47 -10.75 12.83 3.06
N VAL A 48 -11.30 11.71 2.58
CA VAL A 48 -10.68 10.38 2.73
C VAL A 48 -9.33 10.36 2.03
N ALA A 49 -9.26 10.82 0.79
CA ALA A 49 -8.02 10.87 0.01
C ALA A 49 -6.94 11.74 0.68
N GLN A 50 -7.32 12.90 1.20
CA GLN A 50 -6.39 13.78 1.92
C GLN A 50 -5.84 13.12 3.20
N THR A 51 -6.66 12.36 3.91
CA THR A 51 -6.27 11.68 5.15
C THR A 51 -5.31 10.53 4.86
N VAL A 52 -5.65 9.70 3.87
CA VAL A 52 -4.78 8.62 3.40
C VAL A 52 -3.44 9.15 2.90
N ASN A 53 -3.45 10.21 2.07
CA ASN A 53 -2.22 10.82 1.56
C ASN A 53 -1.33 11.41 2.66
N ARG A 54 -1.93 11.94 3.74
CA ARG A 54 -1.19 12.44 4.90
C ARG A 54 -0.46 11.31 5.63
N ILE A 55 -1.09 10.14 5.77
CA ILE A 55 -0.51 8.99 6.48
C ILE A 55 0.56 8.32 5.64
N LEU A 56 0.27 8.10 4.36
CA LEU A 56 1.20 7.43 3.44
C LEU A 56 2.38 8.30 3.04
N GLY A 57 2.29 9.63 3.21
CA GLY A 57 3.37 10.56 2.86
C GLY A 57 3.85 10.39 1.42
N VAL A 58 2.94 10.04 0.50
CA VAL A 58 3.24 9.64 -0.87
C VAL A 58 3.89 10.80 -1.61
N SER A 59 5.22 10.80 -1.66
CA SER A 59 6.00 11.67 -2.54
C SER A 59 6.02 10.99 -3.90
N ALA A 60 5.42 11.64 -4.89
CA ALA A 60 4.89 11.09 -6.15
C ALA A 60 5.90 10.43 -7.12
N ASP A 61 7.16 10.21 -6.75
CA ASP A 61 8.19 9.91 -7.74
C ASP A 61 8.30 8.41 -8.12
N ASN A 62 7.73 7.45 -7.35
CA ASN A 62 7.76 6.01 -7.70
C ASN A 62 6.72 5.15 -6.94
N THR A 63 5.65 5.77 -6.44
CA THR A 63 4.61 5.10 -5.68
C THR A 63 3.25 5.57 -6.16
N GLN A 64 2.44 4.66 -6.67
CA GLN A 64 1.07 4.94 -7.10
C GLN A 64 0.10 4.29 -6.10
N VAL A 65 -0.84 5.09 -5.59
CA VAL A 65 -1.91 4.59 -4.73
C VAL A 65 -3.20 4.66 -5.52
N ASP A 66 -3.85 3.51 -5.70
CA ASP A 66 -5.24 3.43 -6.11
C ASP A 66 -6.13 3.32 -4.87
N MET A 67 -7.29 3.96 -4.93
CA MET A 67 -8.19 4.09 -3.79
C MET A 67 -9.63 3.97 -4.27
N SER A 68 -10.34 3.02 -3.67
CA SER A 68 -11.79 2.93 -3.80
C SER A 68 -12.45 3.17 -2.44
N VAL A 69 -13.46 4.04 -2.43
CA VAL A 69 -14.18 4.43 -1.22
C VAL A 69 -15.65 4.10 -1.43
N SER A 70 -16.19 3.31 -0.51
CA SER A 70 -17.64 3.16 -0.34
C SER A 70 -18.04 3.92 0.92
N ALA A 71 -18.80 5.00 0.72
CA ALA A 71 -19.31 5.83 1.81
C ALA A 71 -20.66 5.30 2.31
N CYS A 72 -21.04 5.76 3.49
CA CYS A 72 -22.35 5.49 4.08
C CYS A 72 -23.48 6.06 3.24
N ALA A 73 -24.56 5.31 3.06
CA ALA A 73 -25.80 5.84 2.52
C ALA A 73 -26.42 6.83 3.53
N LEU A 74 -26.92 7.96 3.03
CA LEU A 74 -27.58 8.99 3.85
C LEU A 74 -28.92 8.52 4.45
N ASP A 75 -29.40 7.35 4.02
CA ASP A 75 -30.71 6.80 4.37
C ASP A 75 -30.68 5.94 5.66
N GLY A 76 -29.53 5.86 6.34
CA GLY A 76 -29.44 5.28 7.69
C GLY A 76 -29.66 3.77 7.78
N THR A 77 -29.60 3.04 6.66
CA THR A 77 -29.43 1.58 6.71
C THR A 77 -28.05 1.29 7.28
N ASP A 78 -27.96 0.34 8.22
CA ASP A 78 -26.73 -0.12 8.90
C ASP A 78 -25.66 -0.64 7.92
N ASP A 79 -25.10 0.26 7.10
CA ASP A 79 -24.06 -0.06 6.15
C ASP A 79 -22.69 0.15 6.80
N ASN A 80 -21.68 -0.51 6.26
CA ASN A 80 -20.31 -0.30 6.67
C ASN A 80 -19.60 0.55 5.62
N ALA A 81 -18.87 1.59 6.05
CA ALA A 81 -17.96 2.30 5.19
C ALA A 81 -16.73 1.43 4.94
N THR A 82 -16.42 1.14 3.67
CA THR A 82 -15.23 0.39 3.28
C THR A 82 -14.30 1.25 2.42
N VAL A 83 -13.01 1.18 2.72
CA VAL A 83 -11.95 1.86 1.98
C VAL A 83 -10.91 0.83 1.60
N ASP A 84 -10.75 0.60 0.29
CA ASP A 84 -9.74 -0.29 -0.26
C ASP A 84 -8.61 0.55 -0.86
N LEU A 85 -7.38 0.22 -0.46
CA LEU A 85 -6.16 0.87 -0.90
C LEU A 85 -5.26 -0.16 -1.59
N THR A 86 -4.79 0.20 -2.78
CA THR A 86 -3.81 -0.58 -3.54
C THR A 86 -2.58 0.29 -3.78
N LEU A 87 -1.44 -0.09 -3.22
CA LEU A 87 -0.16 0.59 -3.43
C LEU A 87 0.69 -0.20 -4.41
N PHE A 88 1.05 0.45 -5.51
CA PHE A 88 2.07 0.01 -6.43
C PHE A 88 3.38 0.72 -6.11
N TYR A 89 4.45 -0.04 -5.92
CA TYR A 89 5.77 0.52 -5.67
C TYR A 89 6.86 -0.27 -6.39
N ASP A 90 7.91 0.43 -6.82
CA ASP A 90 9.12 -0.20 -7.35
C ASP A 90 10.12 -0.52 -6.24
N SER A 91 10.86 -1.64 -6.38
CA SER A 91 11.86 -2.08 -5.40
C SER A 91 12.96 -1.03 -5.20
N PRO A 92 13.09 -0.41 -4.01
CA PRO A 92 14.13 0.58 -3.73
C PRO A 92 15.54 -0.01 -3.68
N THR A 93 15.69 -1.31 -3.44
CA THR A 93 17.02 -1.96 -3.42
C THR A 93 17.54 -2.31 -4.83
N GLY A 94 16.72 -2.12 -5.88
CA GLY A 94 17.08 -2.48 -7.25
C GLY A 94 17.09 -4.00 -7.50
N LEU A 95 16.65 -4.80 -6.51
CA LEU A 95 16.50 -6.25 -6.62
C LEU A 95 15.62 -6.66 -7.80
N GLY A 96 14.55 -5.89 -8.06
CA GLY A 96 13.67 -6.13 -9.19
C GLY A 96 14.39 -6.05 -10.55
N SER A 97 15.29 -5.08 -10.71
CA SER A 97 16.12 -4.93 -11.93
C SER A 97 17.18 -6.04 -12.04
N LEU A 98 17.79 -6.43 -10.92
CA LEU A 98 18.72 -7.56 -10.88
C LEU A 98 18.03 -8.88 -11.23
N MET A 99 16.83 -9.13 -10.71
CA MET A 99 16.03 -10.31 -11.05
C MET A 99 15.53 -10.28 -12.49
N ALA A 100 15.18 -9.11 -13.03
CA ALA A 100 14.81 -8.95 -14.43
C ALA A 100 15.97 -9.27 -15.39
N SER A 101 17.18 -8.84 -15.06
CA SER A 101 18.37 -9.11 -15.88
C SER A 101 18.86 -10.56 -15.82
N PHE A 102 18.70 -11.26 -14.68
CA PHE A 102 19.12 -12.66 -14.53
C PHE A 102 18.04 -13.70 -14.87
N GLY A 103 16.75 -13.37 -14.71
CA GLY A 103 15.63 -14.32 -14.80
C GLY A 103 14.60 -14.04 -15.89
N GLY A 104 14.75 -12.96 -16.67
CA GLY A 104 13.87 -12.63 -17.80
C GLY A 104 12.43 -12.24 -17.42
N ARG A 105 12.16 -11.99 -16.13
CA ARG A 105 10.84 -11.56 -15.63
C ARG A 105 10.93 -10.12 -15.14
N ASN A 106 10.09 -9.22 -15.64
CA ASN A 106 9.97 -7.84 -15.16
C ASN A 106 9.29 -7.82 -13.78
N VAL A 107 10.07 -8.07 -12.71
CA VAL A 107 9.61 -8.02 -11.31
C VAL A 107 10.05 -6.69 -10.69
N THR A 108 9.72 -5.58 -11.35
CA THR A 108 10.14 -4.24 -10.91
C THR A 108 9.15 -3.62 -9.95
N SER A 109 7.85 -3.87 -10.17
CA SER A 109 6.76 -3.36 -9.35
C SER A 109 6.14 -4.43 -8.45
N PHE A 110 5.77 -4.02 -7.25
CA PHE A 110 5.09 -4.82 -6.23
C PHE A 110 3.78 -4.15 -5.86
N GLU A 111 2.75 -4.96 -5.64
CA GLU A 111 1.41 -4.52 -5.26
C GLU A 111 1.13 -4.90 -3.80
N LEU A 112 0.69 -3.93 -3.01
CA LEU A 112 0.24 -4.11 -1.63
C LEU A 112 -1.22 -3.72 -1.53
N HIS A 113 -2.01 -4.54 -0.87
CA HIS A 113 -3.44 -4.33 -0.68
C HIS A 113 -3.77 -4.19 0.80
N ALA A 114 -4.60 -3.20 1.13
CA ALA A 114 -5.11 -2.98 2.47
C ALA A 114 -6.57 -2.53 2.42
N THR A 115 -7.39 -3.11 3.26
CA THR A 115 -8.83 -2.78 3.36
C THR A 115 -9.15 -2.33 4.77
N GLY A 116 -9.92 -1.24 4.87
CA GLY A 116 -10.41 -0.69 6.13
C GLY A 116 -11.93 -0.68 6.13
N VAL A 117 -12.54 -1.21 7.20
CA VAL A 117 -14.00 -1.25 7.35
C VAL A 117 -14.38 -0.66 8.70
N MET A 118 -15.37 0.24 8.70
CA MET A 118 -15.92 0.87 9.91
C MET A 118 -17.46 0.96 9.80
N PRO A 119 -18.20 0.75 10.90
CA PRO A 119 -19.66 0.91 10.90
C PRO A 119 -20.02 2.39 10.69
N CYS A 120 -21.04 2.63 9.87
CA CYS A 120 -21.56 3.97 9.63
C CYS A 120 -22.18 4.56 10.91
N VAL A 121 -21.98 5.87 11.10
CA VAL A 121 -22.64 6.60 12.19
C VAL A 121 -23.99 7.07 11.65
N GLY A 122 -25.07 6.43 12.11
CA GLY A 122 -26.46 6.82 11.83
C GLY A 122 -26.90 8.07 12.58
#